data_AF-A0A1Q7QHV5-F1
#
_entry.id   AF-A0A1Q7QHV5-F1
#
_cell.length_a   1.000
_cell.length_b   1.000
_cell.length_c   1.000
_cell.angle_alpha   90.00
_cell.angle_beta   90.00
_cell.angle_gamma   90.00
#
_symmetry.space_group_name_H-M   'P 1'
#
loop_
_entity.id
_entity.type
_entity.pdbx_description
1 polymer ?
#
loop_
_entity_poly.entity_id
_entity_poly.type
_entity_poly.pdbx_seq_one_letter_code
_entity_poly.pdbx_strand_id
1 'polypeptide(L)'
;MPLLEAMRADLPIVAHAAGAIPGTLGDAGLLLEDKSPDAVAAALERAVHDTGLRRDLVERGRRRLAEFSRERVEERLRAALALAGWELPEHRKRRIVVLSSDQRCGIHHYALSVADGFRAGGHDVTFVGVRHLDNADLAKKTAHVSGDTDVVLVEHEAGIFSDVPFVRALIRFWRRRIPVVLSLHELEPEKFHHYRLVSNALHYRPRYSGPLEVVRAPWVALRIANWFLRYRAVLALIGGLPRKLVVHSHRSNHWFDLLSNDERKKEHFPLVTMPLEDTALPADAAAKRALRERLGLPVDRFIFVSPGFFFRRKRLIDVISAAPEDAVVVLSGTRHANEPEYFDEVVDYAKDRDNVVINTDYDTMGSYVAAADCVVLFYEDVFQSAVAAQAIHAGLPCIFSDARGFAVYHGAGLVARDSRELGEAMREIRKPATYRTLLAHVRFLRRMLSPERNAERYLSGVDLSGGSAPQSSGGSAPRHPR
;
A
#
# COMPACT_ATOMS: atom_id res chain seq x y z
N MET A 1 -18.04 3.20 -10.70
CA MET A 1 -19.31 3.36 -11.45
C MET A 1 -19.59 4.85 -11.51
N PRO A 2 -19.36 5.52 -12.66
CA PRO A 2 -19.35 6.99 -12.76
C PRO A 2 -20.59 7.69 -12.18
N LEU A 3 -21.78 7.09 -12.32
CA LEU A 3 -23.03 7.64 -11.78
C LEU A 3 -23.02 7.75 -10.25
N LEU A 4 -22.56 6.71 -9.55
CA LEU A 4 -22.49 6.71 -8.08
C LEU A 4 -21.42 7.66 -7.56
N GLU A 5 -20.32 7.80 -8.31
CA GLU A 5 -19.24 8.75 -8.01
C GLU A 5 -19.74 10.20 -8.13
N ALA A 6 -20.48 10.53 -9.19
CA ALA A 6 -21.11 11.84 -9.37
C ALA A 6 -22.16 12.14 -8.29
N MET A 7 -23.03 11.18 -7.96
CA MET A 7 -24.00 11.33 -6.84
C MET A 7 -23.29 11.63 -5.52
N ARG A 8 -22.17 10.96 -5.25
CA ARG A 8 -21.42 11.17 -4.01
C ARG A 8 -20.60 12.46 -4.00
N ALA A 9 -20.28 12.99 -5.17
CA ALA A 9 -19.67 14.30 -5.35
C ALA A 9 -20.70 15.44 -5.37
N ASP A 10 -21.98 15.15 -5.13
CA ASP A 10 -23.08 16.11 -5.23
C ASP A 10 -23.11 16.84 -6.59
N LEU A 11 -22.79 16.11 -7.67
CA LEU A 11 -22.82 16.63 -9.03
C LEU A 11 -24.12 16.21 -9.73
N PRO A 12 -24.81 17.13 -10.43
CA PRO A 12 -25.94 16.77 -11.27
C PRO A 12 -25.48 15.89 -12.43
N ILE A 13 -26.29 14.90 -12.78
CA ILE A 13 -25.96 13.91 -13.81
C ILE A 13 -26.88 14.12 -15.01
N VAL A 14 -26.30 14.24 -16.19
CA VAL A 14 -27.01 14.12 -17.48
C VAL A 14 -26.49 12.84 -18.13
N ALA A 15 -27.37 11.91 -18.47
CA ALA A 15 -26.97 10.62 -19.03
C ALA A 15 -27.95 10.14 -20.09
N HIS A 16 -27.45 9.47 -21.12
CA HIS A 16 -28.29 8.83 -22.13
C HIS A 16 -28.84 7.50 -21.61
N ALA A 17 -30.11 7.22 -21.91
CA ALA A 17 -30.85 6.03 -21.51
C ALA A 17 -30.37 4.76 -22.23
N ALA A 18 -29.21 4.24 -21.82
CA ALA A 18 -28.64 3.03 -22.42
C ALA A 18 -28.20 1.99 -21.37
N GLY A 19 -28.47 0.71 -21.65
CA GLY A 19 -28.05 -0.41 -20.82
C GLY A 19 -28.52 -0.29 -19.36
N ALA A 20 -27.57 -0.34 -18.42
CA ALA A 20 -27.84 -0.26 -16.98
C ALA A 20 -27.98 1.19 -16.45
N ILE A 21 -27.80 2.21 -17.30
CA ILE A 21 -27.85 3.62 -16.87
C ILE A 21 -29.20 3.99 -16.26
N PRO A 22 -30.36 3.75 -16.92
CA PRO A 22 -31.67 4.10 -16.36
C PRO A 22 -31.90 3.46 -14.99
N GLY A 23 -31.58 2.16 -14.88
CA GLY A 23 -31.73 1.41 -13.64
C GLY A 23 -30.76 1.84 -12.54
N THR A 24 -29.56 2.30 -12.88
CA THR A 24 -28.59 2.78 -11.88
C THR A 24 -28.92 4.20 -11.42
N LEU A 25 -29.21 5.08 -12.37
CA LEU A 25 -29.47 6.50 -12.15
C LEU A 25 -30.82 6.74 -11.47
N GLY A 26 -31.87 6.00 -11.85
CA GLY A 26 -33.22 6.26 -11.37
C GLY A 26 -33.65 7.69 -11.68
N ASP A 27 -34.21 8.38 -10.69
CA ASP A 27 -34.64 9.78 -10.77
C ASP A 27 -33.55 10.80 -10.36
N ALA A 28 -32.33 10.35 -10.09
CA ALA A 28 -31.23 11.17 -9.58
C ALA A 28 -30.45 11.93 -10.67
N GLY A 29 -30.96 11.99 -11.89
CA GLY A 29 -30.36 12.74 -12.99
C GLY A 29 -31.34 13.00 -14.12
N LEU A 30 -30.88 13.77 -15.10
CA LEU A 30 -31.58 13.97 -16.36
C LEU A 30 -31.25 12.82 -17.31
N LEU A 31 -32.20 11.91 -17.47
CA LEU A 31 -32.08 10.79 -18.38
C LEU A 31 -32.59 11.18 -19.77
N LEU A 32 -31.75 11.05 -20.79
CA LEU A 32 -32.04 11.45 -22.16
C LEU A 32 -32.30 10.23 -23.04
N GLU A 33 -33.48 10.17 -23.66
CA GLU A 33 -33.81 9.18 -24.70
C GLU A 33 -33.18 9.58 -26.06
N ASP A 34 -33.08 10.87 -26.35
CA ASP A 34 -32.42 11.42 -27.52
C ASP A 34 -31.01 11.93 -27.18
N LYS A 35 -30.02 11.50 -27.97
CA LYS A 35 -28.61 11.91 -27.85
C LYS A 35 -28.19 12.94 -28.89
N SER A 36 -29.14 13.59 -29.56
CA SER A 36 -28.87 14.71 -30.45
C SER A 36 -28.10 15.82 -29.71
N PRO A 37 -27.16 16.52 -30.38
CA PRO A 37 -26.41 17.62 -29.75
C PRO A 37 -27.31 18.65 -29.07
N ASP A 38 -28.45 18.98 -29.67
CA ASP A 38 -29.40 19.97 -29.15
C ASP A 38 -30.08 19.51 -27.85
N ALA A 39 -30.52 18.24 -27.79
CA ALA A 39 -31.12 17.67 -26.58
C ALA A 39 -30.11 17.61 -25.42
N VAL A 40 -28.86 17.24 -25.72
CA VAL A 40 -27.77 17.22 -24.74
C VAL A 40 -27.44 18.63 -24.26
N ALA A 41 -27.33 19.60 -25.17
CA ALA A 41 -27.05 20.99 -24.85
C ALA A 41 -28.13 21.58 -23.94
N ALA A 42 -29.40 21.40 -24.27
CA ALA A 42 -30.53 21.87 -23.46
C ALA A 42 -30.54 21.24 -22.05
N ALA A 43 -30.21 19.95 -21.94
CA ALA A 43 -30.14 19.27 -20.65
C ALA A 43 -28.96 19.78 -19.79
N LEU A 44 -27.79 20.00 -20.40
CA LEU A 44 -26.63 20.57 -19.72
C LEU A 44 -26.89 22.00 -19.27
N GLU A 45 -27.50 22.84 -20.12
CA GLU A 45 -27.87 24.21 -19.79
C GLU A 45 -28.76 24.26 -18.54
N ARG A 46 -29.79 23.40 -18.49
CA ARG A 46 -30.65 23.26 -17.31
C ARG A 46 -29.86 22.80 -16.08
N ALA A 47 -29.04 21.76 -16.20
CA ALA A 47 -28.27 21.23 -15.08
C ALA A 47 -27.27 22.25 -14.50
N VAL A 48 -26.74 23.16 -15.33
CA VAL A 48 -25.77 24.18 -14.94
C VAL A 48 -26.46 25.43 -14.36
N HIS A 49 -27.51 25.92 -15.01
CA HIS A 49 -28.11 27.23 -14.72
C HIS A 49 -29.35 27.18 -13.82
N ASP A 50 -30.12 26.08 -13.82
CA ASP A 50 -31.27 25.93 -12.94
C ASP A 50 -30.82 25.45 -11.54
N THR A 51 -30.62 26.42 -10.66
CA THR A 51 -30.18 26.17 -9.28
C THR A 51 -31.18 25.34 -8.46
N GLY A 52 -32.48 25.46 -8.74
CA GLY A 52 -33.54 24.70 -8.07
C GLY A 52 -33.50 23.24 -8.46
N LEU A 53 -33.44 22.97 -9.77
CA LEU A 53 -33.26 21.63 -10.32
C LEU A 53 -31.96 20.99 -9.83
N ARG A 54 -30.85 21.74 -9.80
CA ARG A 54 -29.56 21.22 -9.33
C ARG A 54 -29.64 20.74 -7.89
N ARG A 55 -30.24 21.53 -6.99
CA ARG A 55 -30.41 21.13 -5.58
C ARG A 55 -31.27 19.87 -5.46
N ASP A 56 -32.38 19.81 -6.18
CA ASP A 56 -33.27 18.64 -6.18
C ASP A 56 -32.58 17.37 -6.72
N LEU A 57 -31.84 17.47 -7.82
CA LEU A 57 -31.06 16.34 -8.37
C LEU A 57 -29.99 15.85 -7.39
N VAL A 58 -29.32 16.76 -6.67
CA VAL A 58 -28.34 16.38 -5.64
C VAL A 58 -29.01 15.65 -4.48
N GLU A 59 -30.15 16.13 -3.99
CA GLU A 59 -30.91 15.46 -2.93
C GLU A 59 -31.39 14.06 -3.36
N ARG A 60 -31.92 13.94 -4.58
CA ARG A 60 -32.28 12.65 -5.18
C ARG A 60 -31.06 11.74 -5.32
N GLY A 61 -29.92 12.25 -5.76
CA GLY A 61 -28.65 11.54 -5.84
C GLY A 61 -28.20 10.98 -4.50
N ARG A 62 -28.29 11.75 -3.43
CA ARG A 62 -27.98 11.28 -2.07
C ARG A 62 -28.92 10.17 -1.61
N ARG A 63 -30.23 10.29 -1.87
CA ARG A 63 -31.22 9.22 -1.59
C ARG A 63 -30.92 7.96 -2.40
N ARG A 64 -30.71 8.11 -3.71
CA ARG A 64 -30.41 7.01 -4.63
C ARG A 64 -29.14 6.27 -4.22
N LEU A 65 -28.09 7.00 -3.84
CA LEU A 65 -26.82 6.44 -3.39
C LEU A 65 -26.99 5.53 -2.16
N ALA A 66 -27.94 5.82 -1.27
CA ALA A 66 -28.23 4.97 -0.10
C ALA A 66 -28.78 3.59 -0.49
N GLU A 67 -29.44 3.45 -1.64
CA GLU A 67 -29.86 2.14 -2.15
C GLU A 67 -28.69 1.26 -2.62
N PHE A 68 -27.52 1.86 -2.82
CA PHE A 68 -26.28 1.16 -3.15
C PHE A 68 -25.38 0.96 -1.92
N SER A 69 -25.96 1.01 -0.71
CA SER A 69 -25.25 0.59 0.50
C SER A 69 -24.88 -0.89 0.43
N ARG A 70 -23.89 -1.32 1.21
CA ARG A 70 -23.43 -2.71 1.22
C ARG A 70 -24.56 -3.66 1.60
N GLU A 71 -25.35 -3.28 2.60
CA GLU A 71 -26.46 -4.05 3.14
C GLU A 71 -27.56 -4.23 2.09
N ARG A 72 -27.94 -3.16 1.38
CA ARG A 72 -28.95 -3.21 0.32
C ARG A 72 -28.48 -4.00 -0.91
N VAL A 73 -27.20 -3.84 -1.28
CA VAL A 73 -26.62 -4.60 -2.39
C VAL A 73 -26.51 -6.08 -2.02
N GLU A 74 -26.15 -6.41 -0.79
CA GLU A 74 -26.12 -7.79 -0.30
C GLU A 74 -27.52 -8.43 -0.32
N GLU A 75 -28.53 -7.73 0.19
CA GLU A 75 -29.93 -8.18 0.17
C GLU A 75 -30.39 -8.49 -1.25
N ARG A 76 -30.14 -7.57 -2.20
CA ARG A 76 -30.51 -7.73 -3.61
C ARG A 76 -29.72 -8.85 -4.29
N LEU A 77 -28.43 -8.97 -3.99
CA LEU A 77 -27.59 -10.04 -4.54
C LEU A 77 -28.04 -11.40 -4.01
N ARG A 78 -28.34 -11.52 -2.71
CA ARG A 78 -28.87 -12.73 -2.09
C ARG A 78 -30.18 -13.14 -2.73
N ALA A 79 -31.11 -12.21 -2.92
CA ALA A 79 -32.37 -12.46 -3.62
C ALA A 79 -32.14 -12.92 -5.06
N ALA A 80 -31.24 -12.26 -5.80
CA ALA A 80 -30.93 -12.62 -7.19
C ALA A 80 -30.29 -14.01 -7.32
N LEU A 81 -29.37 -14.37 -6.41
CA LEU A 81 -28.74 -15.69 -6.39
C LEU A 81 -29.73 -16.79 -5.99
N ALA A 82 -30.63 -16.51 -5.04
CA ALA A 82 -31.68 -17.45 -4.64
C ALA A 82 -32.59 -17.83 -5.82
N LEU A 83 -32.88 -16.91 -6.75
CA LEU A 83 -33.62 -17.20 -7.98
C LEU A 83 -32.91 -18.24 -8.87
N ALA A 84 -31.58 -18.31 -8.80
CA ALA A 84 -30.77 -19.29 -9.52
C ALA A 84 -30.46 -20.55 -8.68
N GLY A 85 -31.06 -20.70 -7.49
CA GLY A 85 -30.79 -21.81 -6.57
C GLY A 85 -29.45 -21.71 -5.84
N TRP A 86 -28.82 -20.53 -5.82
CA TRP A 86 -27.57 -20.30 -5.12
C TRP A 86 -27.83 -19.56 -3.80
N GLU A 87 -27.28 -20.09 -2.72
CA GLU A 87 -27.27 -19.39 -1.43
C GLU A 87 -25.97 -18.63 -1.26
N LEU A 88 -26.08 -17.32 -1.00
CA LEU A 88 -24.91 -16.51 -0.66
C LEU A 88 -24.43 -16.94 0.75
N PRO A 89 -23.19 -17.46 0.88
CA PRO A 89 -22.69 -17.89 2.18
C PRO A 89 -22.64 -16.71 3.16
N GLU A 90 -22.92 -16.98 4.43
CA GLU A 90 -22.81 -15.97 5.47
C GLU A 90 -21.36 -15.50 5.62
N HIS A 91 -21.22 -14.23 6.03
CA HIS A 91 -19.90 -13.71 6.36
C HIS A 91 -19.31 -14.50 7.52
N ARG A 92 -18.24 -15.24 7.24
CA ARG A 92 -17.60 -16.08 8.24
C ARG A 92 -16.59 -15.26 9.04
N LYS A 93 -16.91 -15.03 10.32
CA LYS A 93 -15.93 -14.59 11.32
C LYS A 93 -14.77 -15.60 11.36
N ARG A 94 -13.53 -15.09 11.37
CA ARG A 94 -12.30 -15.90 11.36
C ARG A 94 -11.41 -15.48 12.52
N ARG A 95 -10.64 -16.43 13.06
CA ARG A 95 -9.53 -16.18 13.98
C ARG A 95 -8.25 -16.01 13.17
N ILE A 96 -7.76 -14.77 13.13
CA ILE A 96 -6.63 -14.34 12.31
C ILE A 96 -5.48 -13.99 13.24
N VAL A 97 -4.30 -14.53 12.97
CA VAL A 97 -3.06 -14.06 13.58
C VAL A 97 -2.30 -13.22 12.56
N VAL A 98 -2.01 -11.97 12.91
CA VAL A 98 -1.11 -11.11 12.13
C VAL A 98 0.26 -11.11 12.81
N LEU A 99 1.25 -11.73 12.17
CA LEU A 99 2.61 -11.85 12.66
C LEU A 99 3.53 -10.87 11.92
N SER A 100 4.23 -10.00 12.66
CA SER A 100 5.14 -8.98 12.11
C SER A 100 6.23 -8.62 13.14
N SER A 101 6.98 -7.54 12.90
CA SER A 101 7.90 -6.97 13.89
C SER A 101 7.17 -6.32 15.07
N ASP A 102 7.77 -6.32 16.27
CA ASP A 102 7.35 -5.48 17.40
C ASP A 102 8.12 -4.15 17.50
N GLN A 103 9.13 -3.94 16.65
CA GLN A 103 9.84 -2.66 16.61
C GLN A 103 8.95 -1.61 15.96
N ARG A 104 9.01 -0.38 16.49
CA ARG A 104 8.34 0.78 15.91
C ARG A 104 9.03 1.14 14.58
N CYS A 105 8.42 0.73 13.49
CA CYS A 105 8.86 0.98 12.13
C CYS A 105 7.68 0.80 11.14
N GLY A 106 7.87 1.20 9.89
CA GLY A 106 6.80 1.22 8.89
C GLY A 106 6.04 -0.10 8.73
N ILE A 107 6.72 -1.25 8.73
CA ILE A 107 6.08 -2.58 8.62
C ILE A 107 5.25 -2.96 9.85
N HIS A 108 5.61 -2.49 11.04
CA HIS A 108 4.82 -2.69 12.25
C HIS A 108 3.50 -1.93 12.17
N HIS A 109 3.53 -0.65 11.82
CA HIS A 109 2.34 0.18 11.65
C HIS A 109 1.45 -0.28 10.48
N TYR A 110 2.07 -0.76 9.41
CA TYR A 110 1.35 -1.41 8.32
C TYR A 110 0.58 -2.63 8.81
N ALA A 111 1.25 -3.54 9.52
CA ALA A 111 0.64 -4.77 10.02
C ALA A 111 -0.51 -4.48 11.02
N LEU A 112 -0.37 -3.46 11.87
CA LEU A 112 -1.46 -2.98 12.73
C LEU A 112 -2.63 -2.44 11.92
N SER A 113 -2.37 -1.65 10.87
CA SER A 113 -3.43 -1.11 9.99
C SER A 113 -4.22 -2.23 9.31
N VAL A 114 -3.52 -3.26 8.79
CA VAL A 114 -4.18 -4.43 8.21
C VAL A 114 -4.97 -5.22 9.27
N ALA A 115 -4.43 -5.37 10.48
CA ALA A 115 -5.14 -6.00 11.59
C ALA A 115 -6.42 -5.25 11.96
N ASP A 116 -6.39 -3.92 11.98
CA ASP A 116 -7.58 -3.08 12.22
C ASP A 116 -8.59 -3.20 11.07
N GLY A 117 -8.12 -3.29 9.83
CA GLY A 117 -8.96 -3.59 8.67
C GLY A 117 -9.72 -4.92 8.83
N PHE A 118 -9.05 -5.97 9.32
CA PHE A 118 -9.72 -7.25 9.63
C PHE A 118 -10.71 -7.15 10.79
N ARG A 119 -10.39 -6.39 11.85
CA ARG A 119 -11.30 -6.16 12.98
C ARG A 119 -12.55 -5.42 12.53
N ALA A 120 -12.40 -4.39 11.69
CA ALA A 120 -13.51 -3.67 11.08
C ALA A 120 -14.36 -4.58 10.17
N GLY A 121 -13.74 -5.60 9.56
CA GLY A 121 -14.42 -6.68 8.85
C GLY A 121 -15.14 -7.69 9.76
N GLY A 122 -15.05 -7.58 11.09
CA GLY A 122 -15.73 -8.46 12.04
C GLY A 122 -14.95 -9.73 12.42
N HIS A 123 -13.68 -9.84 12.03
CA HIS A 123 -12.82 -10.97 12.40
C HIS A 123 -12.28 -10.84 13.83
N ASP A 124 -11.92 -11.98 14.42
CA ASP A 124 -11.15 -12.01 15.66
C ASP A 124 -9.66 -12.00 15.32
N VAL A 125 -8.93 -10.96 15.76
CA VAL A 125 -7.58 -10.66 15.26
C VAL A 125 -6.60 -10.51 16.40
N THR A 126 -5.62 -11.41 16.44
CA THR A 126 -4.48 -11.35 17.36
C THR A 126 -3.24 -10.86 16.62
N PHE A 127 -2.67 -9.75 17.09
CA PHE A 127 -1.37 -9.27 16.59
C PHE A 127 -0.23 -9.93 17.38
N VAL A 128 0.77 -10.44 16.67
CA VAL A 128 1.97 -11.07 17.24
C VAL A 128 3.20 -10.38 16.67
N GLY A 129 3.65 -9.33 17.36
CA GLY A 129 4.91 -8.67 17.06
C GLY A 129 6.09 -9.51 17.55
N VAL A 130 7.19 -9.55 16.82
CA VAL A 130 8.40 -10.33 17.13
C VAL A 130 9.63 -9.42 17.15
N ARG A 131 10.51 -9.63 18.13
CA ARG A 131 11.75 -8.84 18.28
C ARG A 131 12.67 -9.04 17.07
N HIS A 132 13.21 -7.93 16.58
CA HIS A 132 14.05 -7.89 15.38
C HIS A 132 15.22 -8.87 15.47
N LEU A 133 15.33 -9.74 14.47
CA LEU A 133 16.35 -10.80 14.37
C LEU A 133 16.47 -11.71 15.62
N ASP A 134 15.44 -11.76 16.48
CA ASP A 134 15.41 -12.63 17.65
C ASP A 134 14.77 -13.98 17.32
N ASN A 135 15.64 -14.96 17.08
CA ASN A 135 15.24 -16.31 16.70
C ASN A 135 14.49 -17.07 17.81
N ALA A 136 14.82 -16.79 19.08
CA ALA A 136 14.19 -17.44 20.22
C ALA A 136 12.77 -16.89 20.44
N ASP A 137 12.62 -15.57 20.31
CA ASP A 137 11.32 -14.89 20.39
C ASP A 137 10.39 -15.33 19.26
N LEU A 138 10.87 -15.38 18.01
CA LEU A 138 10.11 -15.91 16.87
C LEU A 138 9.66 -17.36 17.12
N ALA A 139 10.57 -18.21 17.60
CA ALA A 139 10.27 -19.60 17.89
C ALA A 139 9.26 -19.74 19.04
N LYS A 140 9.35 -18.91 20.08
CA LYS A 140 8.41 -18.91 21.20
C LYS A 140 7.03 -18.45 20.72
N LYS A 141 6.93 -17.28 20.09
CA LYS A 141 5.66 -16.67 19.67
C LYS A 141 4.89 -17.54 18.67
N THR A 142 5.58 -18.09 17.67
CA THR A 142 4.97 -19.01 16.68
C THR A 142 4.52 -20.35 17.27
N ALA A 143 5.12 -20.80 18.38
CA ALA A 143 4.66 -21.98 19.11
C ALA A 143 3.37 -21.73 19.91
N HIS A 144 3.17 -20.50 20.41
CA HIS A 144 2.01 -20.10 21.20
C HIS A 144 0.78 -19.73 20.37
N VAL A 145 0.92 -19.58 19.04
CA VAL A 145 -0.24 -19.43 18.14
C VAL A 145 -1.18 -20.61 18.35
N SER A 146 -2.46 -20.35 18.60
CA SER A 146 -3.43 -21.40 18.91
C SER A 146 -3.73 -22.30 17.70
N GLY A 147 -4.06 -23.58 17.95
CA GLY A 147 -4.36 -24.55 16.89
C GLY A 147 -5.69 -24.32 16.18
N ASP A 148 -6.57 -23.52 16.77
CA ASP A 148 -7.89 -23.15 16.24
C ASP A 148 -7.85 -21.87 15.37
N THR A 149 -6.65 -21.30 15.15
CA THR A 149 -6.40 -20.18 14.23
C THR A 149 -6.77 -20.57 12.81
N ASP A 150 -7.69 -19.82 12.19
CA ASP A 150 -8.13 -20.08 10.82
C ASP A 150 -7.05 -19.71 9.79
N VAL A 151 -6.25 -18.67 10.05
CA VAL A 151 -5.19 -18.20 9.14
C VAL A 151 -4.12 -17.38 9.89
N VAL A 152 -2.87 -17.53 9.46
CA VAL A 152 -1.76 -16.65 9.88
C VAL A 152 -1.36 -15.78 8.70
N LEU A 153 -1.54 -14.47 8.83
CA LEU A 153 -0.94 -13.47 7.95
C LEU A 153 0.44 -13.13 8.50
N VAL A 154 1.48 -13.34 7.70
CA VAL A 154 2.83 -12.90 8.02
C VAL A 154 3.13 -11.67 7.18
N GLU A 155 3.25 -10.52 7.82
CA GLU A 155 3.78 -9.30 7.21
C GLU A 155 5.31 -9.34 7.32
N HIS A 156 5.98 -9.41 6.17
CA HIS A 156 7.41 -9.62 6.09
C HIS A 156 8.10 -8.55 5.25
N GLU A 157 9.13 -7.97 5.86
CA GLU A 157 10.14 -7.14 5.22
C GLU A 157 11.52 -7.77 5.43
N ALA A 158 12.41 -7.51 4.48
CA ALA A 158 13.78 -7.99 4.55
C ALA A 158 14.47 -7.53 5.84
N GLY A 159 15.09 -8.46 6.57
CA GLY A 159 15.83 -8.15 7.79
C GLY A 159 15.02 -8.21 9.09
N ILE A 160 13.69 -8.39 9.06
CA ILE A 160 12.91 -8.61 10.29
C ILE A 160 13.25 -9.98 10.90
N PHE A 161 13.27 -11.01 10.06
CA PHE A 161 13.52 -12.39 10.45
C PHE A 161 14.76 -12.95 9.75
N SER A 162 15.49 -13.81 10.45
CA SER A 162 16.53 -14.62 9.81
C SER A 162 15.90 -15.69 8.92
N ASP A 163 16.42 -15.87 7.70
CA ASP A 163 15.89 -16.79 6.66
C ASP A 163 15.54 -18.19 7.20
N VAL A 164 16.48 -18.85 7.89
CA VAL A 164 16.31 -20.25 8.35
C VAL A 164 15.32 -20.37 9.51
N PRO A 165 15.42 -19.57 10.60
CA PRO A 165 14.39 -19.50 11.65
C PRO A 165 12.99 -19.19 11.12
N PHE A 166 12.89 -18.30 10.14
CA PHE A 166 11.62 -17.97 9.49
C PHE A 166 11.02 -19.17 8.76
N VAL A 167 11.82 -19.88 7.94
CA VAL A 167 11.39 -21.13 7.30
C VAL A 167 10.94 -22.18 8.33
N ARG A 168 11.62 -22.29 9.47
CA ARG A 168 11.18 -23.19 10.57
C ARG A 168 9.81 -22.81 11.13
N ALA A 169 9.50 -21.52 11.24
CA ALA A 169 8.17 -21.05 11.62
C ALA A 169 7.11 -21.43 10.58
N LEU A 170 7.39 -21.27 9.29
CA LEU A 170 6.48 -21.69 8.21
C LEU A 170 6.21 -23.20 8.25
N ILE A 171 7.27 -24.03 8.42
CA ILE A 171 7.14 -25.48 8.55
C ILE A 171 6.28 -25.84 9.77
N ARG A 172 6.39 -25.09 10.87
CA ARG A 172 5.57 -25.32 12.07
C ARG A 172 4.09 -25.07 11.80
N PHE A 173 3.73 -23.97 11.14
CA PHE A 173 2.34 -23.71 10.77
C PHE A 173 1.81 -24.77 9.80
N TRP A 174 2.62 -25.13 8.80
CA TRP A 174 2.29 -26.18 7.83
C TRP A 174 2.02 -27.54 8.51
N ARG A 175 2.88 -27.97 9.44
CA ARG A 175 2.68 -29.22 10.21
C ARG A 175 1.40 -29.20 11.06
N ARG A 176 1.01 -28.02 11.54
CA ARG A 176 -0.21 -27.80 12.33
C ARG A 176 -1.45 -27.57 11.46
N ARG A 177 -1.31 -27.62 10.13
CA ARG A 177 -2.37 -27.35 9.14
C ARG A 177 -2.99 -25.95 9.26
N ILE A 178 -2.23 -24.99 9.79
CA ILE A 178 -2.65 -23.58 9.84
C ILE A 178 -2.21 -22.92 8.52
N PRO A 179 -3.13 -22.43 7.68
CA PRO A 179 -2.76 -21.81 6.41
C PRO A 179 -2.06 -20.47 6.66
N VAL A 180 -1.02 -20.24 5.87
CA VAL A 180 -0.23 -19.01 5.93
C VAL A 180 -0.46 -18.18 4.67
N VAL A 181 -0.75 -16.90 4.87
CA VAL A 181 -0.64 -15.86 3.86
C VAL A 181 0.64 -15.11 4.14
N LEU A 182 1.57 -15.10 3.19
CA LEU A 182 2.84 -14.40 3.34
C LEU A 182 2.80 -13.12 2.50
N SER A 183 2.88 -11.99 3.17
CA SER A 183 2.90 -10.64 2.60
C SER A 183 4.32 -10.10 2.57
N LEU A 184 4.83 -9.82 1.37
CA LEU A 184 6.21 -9.44 1.10
C LEU A 184 6.28 -7.99 0.63
N HIS A 185 6.87 -7.13 1.46
CA HIS A 185 7.02 -5.70 1.17
C HIS A 185 8.19 -5.42 0.22
N GLU A 186 9.28 -6.18 0.39
CA GLU A 186 10.45 -6.14 -0.47
C GLU A 186 10.83 -7.57 -0.87
N LEU A 187 10.94 -7.82 -2.18
CA LEU A 187 11.40 -9.10 -2.70
C LEU A 187 12.47 -8.87 -3.76
N GLU A 188 13.72 -9.15 -3.42
CA GLU A 188 14.86 -9.18 -4.33
C GLU A 188 15.90 -10.20 -3.86
N PRO A 189 16.72 -10.74 -4.78
CA PRO A 189 17.79 -11.67 -4.43
C PRO A 189 18.73 -11.12 -3.33
N GLU A 190 19.09 -9.84 -3.41
CA GLU A 190 20.03 -9.16 -2.51
C GLU A 190 19.58 -9.12 -1.04
N LYS A 191 18.28 -9.26 -0.80
CA LYS A 191 17.69 -9.27 0.54
C LYS A 191 17.98 -10.58 1.29
N PHE A 192 18.35 -11.64 0.59
CA PHE A 192 18.63 -12.95 1.19
C PHE A 192 20.10 -13.09 1.59
N HIS A 193 20.36 -13.62 2.79
CA HIS A 193 21.72 -13.75 3.31
C HIS A 193 22.61 -14.64 2.44
N HIS A 194 22.09 -15.79 2.02
CA HIS A 194 22.85 -16.75 1.22
C HIS A 194 23.14 -16.26 -0.20
N TYR A 195 22.27 -15.42 -0.78
CA TYR A 195 22.55 -14.78 -2.06
C TYR A 195 23.77 -13.85 -1.96
N ARG A 196 23.84 -13.02 -0.92
CA ARG A 196 24.99 -12.12 -0.70
C ARG A 196 26.30 -12.90 -0.55
N LEU A 197 26.28 -14.05 0.13
CA LEU A 197 27.46 -14.93 0.22
C LEU A 197 27.89 -15.48 -1.15
N VAL A 198 26.94 -15.94 -1.96
CA VAL A 198 27.21 -16.44 -3.31
C VAL A 198 27.74 -15.31 -4.20
N SER A 199 27.07 -14.16 -4.23
CA SER A 199 27.46 -13.00 -5.03
C SER A 199 28.86 -12.48 -4.69
N ASN A 200 29.17 -12.36 -3.39
CA ASN A 200 30.50 -11.97 -2.94
C ASN A 200 31.57 -13.01 -3.34
N ALA A 201 31.21 -14.29 -3.32
CA ALA A 201 32.14 -15.37 -3.67
C ALA A 201 32.43 -15.47 -5.16
N LEU A 202 31.56 -14.94 -6.04
CA LEU A 202 31.86 -14.79 -7.47
C LEU A 202 33.02 -13.82 -7.72
N HIS A 203 33.23 -12.86 -6.81
CA HIS A 203 34.32 -11.89 -6.86
C HIS A 203 35.57 -12.36 -6.08
N TYR A 204 35.77 -13.67 -6.01
CA TYR A 204 36.88 -14.31 -5.33
C TYR A 204 38.24 -13.73 -5.77
N ARG A 205 39.04 -13.28 -4.81
CA ARG A 205 40.41 -12.82 -5.04
C ARG A 205 41.42 -13.89 -4.56
N PRO A 206 42.41 -14.27 -5.39
CA PRO A 206 43.48 -15.14 -4.96
C PRO A 206 44.19 -14.59 -3.74
N ARG A 207 44.44 -15.41 -2.72
CA ARG A 207 45.15 -15.01 -1.48
C ARG A 207 46.54 -15.62 -1.39
N TYR A 208 46.75 -16.76 -2.03
CA TYR A 208 48.02 -17.48 -2.02
C TYR A 208 48.62 -17.52 -3.42
N SER A 209 49.94 -17.63 -3.51
CA SER A 209 50.65 -17.88 -4.76
C SER A 209 50.81 -19.39 -4.99
N GLY A 210 50.80 -19.79 -6.27
CA GLY A 210 51.17 -21.15 -6.70
C GLY A 210 50.20 -22.26 -6.28
N PRO A 211 50.69 -23.45 -5.89
CA PRO A 211 49.89 -24.69 -5.81
C PRO A 211 48.81 -24.68 -4.72
N LEU A 212 48.93 -23.84 -3.70
CA LEU A 212 47.90 -23.69 -2.65
C LEU A 212 46.57 -23.17 -3.23
N GLU A 213 46.64 -22.35 -4.27
CA GLU A 213 45.46 -21.79 -4.90
C GLU A 213 44.71 -22.84 -5.75
N VAL A 214 45.45 -23.83 -6.29
CA VAL A 214 44.91 -24.98 -7.04
C VAL A 214 44.05 -25.88 -6.14
N VAL A 215 44.41 -26.05 -4.87
CA VAL A 215 43.62 -26.81 -3.89
C VAL A 215 42.45 -25.99 -3.35
N ARG A 216 42.65 -24.68 -3.18
CA ARG A 216 41.64 -23.78 -2.62
C ARG A 216 40.47 -23.52 -3.56
N ALA A 217 40.71 -23.43 -4.87
CA ALA A 217 39.65 -23.14 -5.85
C ALA A 217 38.51 -24.19 -5.84
N PRO A 218 38.77 -25.51 -5.86
CA PRO A 218 37.72 -26.53 -5.70
C PRO A 218 36.97 -26.43 -4.37
N TRP A 219 37.66 -26.12 -3.26
CA TRP A 219 37.02 -25.92 -1.96
C TRP A 219 36.06 -24.72 -1.95
N VAL A 220 36.48 -23.61 -2.57
CA VAL A 220 35.63 -22.43 -2.74
C VAL A 220 34.41 -22.76 -3.61
N ALA A 221 34.59 -23.51 -4.70
CA ALA A 221 33.48 -23.97 -5.55
C ALA A 221 32.48 -24.82 -4.75
N LEU A 222 32.94 -25.76 -3.93
CA LEU A 222 32.07 -26.56 -3.07
C LEU A 222 31.30 -25.71 -2.04
N ARG A 223 31.96 -24.69 -1.47
CA ARG A 223 31.30 -23.74 -0.57
C ARG A 223 30.21 -22.93 -1.27
N ILE A 224 30.49 -22.42 -2.47
CA ILE A 224 29.52 -21.70 -3.31
C ILE A 224 28.33 -22.62 -3.63
N ALA A 225 28.58 -23.85 -4.03
CA ALA A 225 27.54 -24.84 -4.30
C ALA A 225 26.63 -25.07 -3.08
N ASN A 226 27.21 -25.27 -1.89
CA ASN A 226 26.44 -25.42 -0.65
C ASN A 226 25.62 -24.16 -0.32
N TRP A 227 26.17 -22.95 -0.50
CA TRP A 227 25.40 -21.71 -0.29
C TRP A 227 24.26 -21.55 -1.28
N PHE A 228 24.48 -21.87 -2.55
CA PHE A 228 23.45 -21.84 -3.58
C PHE A 228 22.33 -22.85 -3.28
N LEU A 229 22.66 -24.08 -2.90
CA LEU A 229 21.67 -25.10 -2.54
C LEU A 229 20.82 -24.65 -1.33
N ARG A 230 21.45 -24.07 -0.31
CA ARG A 230 20.74 -23.50 0.84
C ARG A 230 19.83 -22.35 0.45
N TYR A 231 20.33 -21.42 -0.37
CA TYR A 231 19.55 -20.30 -0.89
C TYR A 231 18.29 -20.80 -1.62
N ARG A 232 18.45 -21.73 -2.57
CA ARG A 232 17.32 -22.30 -3.31
C ARG A 232 16.36 -23.08 -2.42
N ALA A 233 16.85 -23.82 -1.44
CA ALA A 233 16.01 -24.55 -0.49
C ALA A 233 15.16 -23.59 0.38
N VAL A 234 15.75 -22.49 0.88
CA VAL A 234 15.02 -21.46 1.64
C VAL A 234 13.93 -20.84 0.76
N LEU A 235 14.27 -20.38 -0.45
CA LEU A 235 13.30 -19.76 -1.36
C LEU A 235 12.16 -20.70 -1.74
N ALA A 236 12.49 -21.96 -2.06
CA ALA A 236 11.49 -22.97 -2.40
C ALA A 236 10.52 -23.25 -1.23
N LEU A 237 11.00 -23.20 0.02
CA LEU A 237 10.15 -23.37 1.20
C LEU A 237 9.32 -22.10 1.49
N ILE A 238 9.91 -20.91 1.33
CA ILE A 238 9.20 -19.63 1.46
C ILE A 238 8.08 -19.50 0.41
N GLY A 239 8.30 -19.93 -0.83
CA GLY A 239 7.25 -19.92 -1.87
C GLY A 239 6.29 -21.12 -1.80
N GLY A 240 6.79 -22.27 -1.36
CA GLY A 240 6.07 -23.53 -1.37
C GLY A 240 5.11 -23.74 -0.19
N LEU A 241 5.48 -23.31 1.01
CA LEU A 241 4.70 -23.58 2.24
C LEU A 241 3.47 -22.67 2.41
N PRO A 242 3.54 -21.35 2.18
CA PRO A 242 2.37 -20.49 2.26
C PRO A 242 1.31 -20.88 1.22
N ARG A 243 0.05 -20.69 1.58
CA ARG A 243 -1.09 -20.86 0.67
C ARG A 243 -1.18 -19.73 -0.34
N LYS A 244 -0.76 -18.54 0.08
CA LYS A 244 -0.86 -17.31 -0.69
C LYS A 244 0.37 -16.45 -0.43
N LEU A 245 0.86 -15.82 -1.49
CA LEU A 245 2.02 -14.93 -1.52
C LEU A 245 1.54 -13.59 -2.06
N VAL A 246 1.59 -12.57 -1.22
CA VAL A 246 1.19 -11.20 -1.57
C VAL A 246 2.44 -10.37 -1.76
N VAL A 247 2.49 -9.61 -2.86
CA VAL A 247 3.51 -8.59 -3.11
C VAL A 247 2.84 -7.24 -3.30
N HIS A 248 3.53 -6.17 -2.89
CA HIS A 248 2.95 -4.82 -2.90
C HIS A 248 3.45 -3.93 -4.03
N SER A 249 4.62 -4.21 -4.59
CA SER A 249 5.20 -3.39 -5.67
C SER A 249 5.41 -4.17 -6.95
N HIS A 250 5.41 -3.46 -8.08
CA HIS A 250 5.83 -4.01 -9.37
C HIS A 250 7.24 -4.62 -9.32
N ARG A 251 8.14 -4.02 -8.53
CA ARG A 251 9.52 -4.49 -8.35
C ARG A 251 9.57 -5.82 -7.62
N SER A 252 8.86 -5.96 -6.50
CA SER A 252 8.72 -7.24 -5.80
C SER A 252 8.04 -8.29 -6.69
N ASN A 253 7.02 -7.88 -7.46
CA ASN A 253 6.31 -8.77 -8.38
C ASN A 253 7.20 -9.29 -9.53
N HIS A 254 8.16 -8.49 -10.01
CA HIS A 254 9.14 -8.94 -11.01
C HIS A 254 9.97 -10.12 -10.50
N TRP A 255 10.31 -10.13 -9.22
CA TRP A 255 11.09 -11.20 -8.59
C TRP A 255 10.22 -12.32 -8.00
N PHE A 256 8.92 -12.33 -8.25
CA PHE A 256 8.02 -13.33 -7.66
C PHE A 256 8.44 -14.78 -7.99
N ASP A 257 8.83 -15.02 -9.24
CA ASP A 257 9.20 -16.35 -9.77
C ASP A 257 10.48 -16.90 -9.12
N LEU A 258 11.22 -16.06 -8.38
CA LEU A 258 12.32 -16.49 -7.52
C LEU A 258 11.83 -17.46 -6.44
N LEU A 259 10.60 -17.26 -5.94
CA LEU A 259 9.98 -18.02 -4.86
C LEU A 259 9.12 -19.18 -5.39
N SER A 260 8.27 -18.93 -6.38
CA SER A 260 7.29 -19.90 -6.86
C SER A 260 6.81 -19.57 -8.28
N ASN A 261 6.62 -20.59 -9.11
CA ASN A 261 5.98 -20.47 -10.43
C ASN A 261 4.46 -20.73 -10.38
N ASP A 262 3.89 -20.92 -9.19
CA ASP A 262 2.44 -21.16 -9.02
C ASP A 262 1.68 -19.85 -8.97
N GLU A 263 1.20 -19.39 -10.14
CA GLU A 263 0.41 -18.16 -10.31
C GLU A 263 -0.87 -18.15 -9.46
N ARG A 264 -1.41 -19.31 -9.05
CA ARG A 264 -2.61 -19.37 -8.19
C ARG A 264 -2.34 -18.87 -6.77
N LYS A 265 -1.07 -18.88 -6.34
CA LYS A 265 -0.66 -18.35 -5.03
C LYS A 265 -0.39 -16.86 -5.06
N LYS A 266 -0.21 -16.27 -6.24
CA LYS A 266 0.26 -14.91 -6.43
C LYS A 266 -0.89 -13.93 -6.29
N GLU A 267 -0.66 -12.90 -5.49
CA GLU A 267 -1.45 -11.69 -5.53
C GLU A 267 -0.55 -10.47 -5.54
N HIS A 268 -0.98 -9.46 -6.30
CA HIS A 268 -0.32 -8.17 -6.34
C HIS A 268 -1.34 -7.07 -6.08
N PHE A 269 -1.14 -6.32 -5.00
CA PHE A 269 -1.97 -5.17 -4.71
C PHE A 269 -1.25 -4.13 -3.87
N PRO A 270 -1.62 -2.84 -4.00
CA PRO A 270 -0.92 -1.78 -3.29
C PRO A 270 -1.05 -1.89 -1.78
N LEU A 271 -0.06 -1.34 -1.07
CA LEU A 271 -0.16 -1.04 0.36
C LEU A 271 -1.48 -0.32 0.69
N VAL A 272 -2.08 -0.71 1.82
CA VAL A 272 -3.15 0.05 2.45
C VAL A 272 -2.61 1.38 3.02
N THR A 273 -3.48 2.38 3.09
CA THR A 273 -3.19 3.62 3.82
C THR A 273 -3.04 3.32 5.30
N MET A 274 -2.02 3.89 5.94
CA MET A 274 -1.73 3.67 7.35
C MET A 274 -1.60 5.02 8.09
N PRO A 275 -1.98 5.09 9.37
CA PRO A 275 -1.81 6.30 10.18
C PRO A 275 -0.37 6.80 10.24
N LEU A 276 -0.23 8.10 10.53
CA LEU A 276 1.04 8.66 10.97
C LEU A 276 1.36 8.16 12.37
N GLU A 277 2.61 7.77 12.60
CA GLU A 277 3.06 7.17 13.86
C GLU A 277 2.83 8.14 15.01
N ASP A 278 2.11 7.66 16.05
CA ASP A 278 1.75 8.39 17.28
C ASP A 278 1.23 9.83 17.08
N THR A 279 0.67 10.12 15.90
CA THR A 279 0.27 11.47 15.53
C THR A 279 -1.23 11.53 15.25
N ALA A 280 -1.93 12.27 16.09
CA ALA A 280 -3.31 12.67 15.82
C ALA A 280 -3.33 13.73 14.70
N LEU A 281 -4.12 13.48 13.66
CA LEU A 281 -4.30 14.46 12.61
C LEU A 281 -5.07 15.68 13.14
N PRO A 282 -4.68 16.91 12.76
CA PRO A 282 -5.45 18.11 13.08
C PRO A 282 -6.90 17.98 12.61
N ALA A 283 -7.85 18.32 13.47
CA ALA A 283 -9.28 18.25 13.15
C ALA A 283 -9.71 19.32 12.13
N ASP A 284 -9.06 20.48 12.16
CA ASP A 284 -9.36 21.63 11.31
C ASP A 284 -8.12 22.51 11.05
N ALA A 285 -8.33 23.61 10.32
CA ALA A 285 -7.27 24.56 9.98
C ALA A 285 -6.71 25.31 11.21
N ALA A 286 -7.51 25.53 12.26
CA ALA A 286 -7.07 26.21 13.47
C ALA A 286 -6.16 25.29 14.29
N ALA A 287 -6.53 24.01 14.45
CA ALA A 287 -5.70 23.00 15.07
C ALA A 287 -4.37 22.79 14.31
N LYS A 288 -4.40 22.85 12.96
CA LYS A 288 -3.19 22.77 12.15
C LYS A 288 -2.26 23.97 12.38
N ARG A 289 -2.81 25.19 12.49
CA ARG A 289 -2.04 26.40 12.84
C ARG A 289 -1.42 26.30 14.23
N ALA A 290 -2.17 25.87 15.24
CA ALA A 290 -1.65 25.65 16.58
C ALA A 290 -0.55 24.56 16.61
N LEU A 291 -0.69 23.50 15.80
CA LEU A 291 0.37 22.51 15.64
C LEU A 291 1.64 23.13 15.04
N ARG A 292 1.52 23.98 14.02
CA ARG A 292 2.67 24.69 13.43
C ARG A 292 3.37 25.58 14.45
N GLU A 293 2.62 26.35 15.21
CA GLU A 293 3.18 27.22 16.27
C GLU A 293 3.98 26.41 17.30
N ARG A 294 3.43 25.28 17.76
CA ARG A 294 4.15 24.38 18.70
C ARG A 294 5.43 23.80 18.12
N LEU A 295 5.48 23.57 16.81
CA LEU A 295 6.66 23.05 16.11
C LEU A 295 7.62 24.16 15.66
N GLY A 296 7.32 25.44 15.92
CA GLY A 296 8.13 26.57 15.44
C GLY A 296 8.06 26.76 13.92
N LEU A 297 7.01 26.28 13.26
CA LEU A 297 6.79 26.41 11.82
C LEU A 297 5.94 27.64 11.50
N PRO A 298 6.16 28.32 10.35
CA PRO A 298 5.34 29.46 9.95
C PRO A 298 3.90 29.05 9.62
N VAL A 299 2.95 29.84 10.10
CA VAL A 299 1.50 29.56 9.99
C VAL A 299 0.88 30.05 8.68
N ASP A 300 1.53 30.98 8.00
CA ASP A 300 1.06 31.70 6.80
C ASP A 300 1.76 31.26 5.51
N ARG A 301 2.86 30.50 5.62
CA ARG A 301 3.61 29.97 4.47
C ARG A 301 3.16 28.56 4.09
N PHE A 302 3.32 28.24 2.81
CA PHE A 302 3.13 26.90 2.30
C PHE A 302 4.30 26.00 2.70
N ILE A 303 4.01 24.85 3.30
CA ILE A 303 5.03 23.94 3.83
C ILE A 303 5.10 22.66 2.99
N PHE A 304 6.25 22.42 2.36
CA PHE A 304 6.63 21.15 1.77
C PHE A 304 7.36 20.30 2.82
N VAL A 305 7.07 19.01 2.91
CA VAL A 305 7.78 18.08 3.80
C VAL A 305 8.31 16.87 3.04
N SER A 306 9.56 16.50 3.31
CA SER A 306 10.18 15.26 2.82
C SER A 306 10.59 14.39 4.00
N PRO A 307 9.78 13.39 4.39
CA PRO A 307 10.05 12.63 5.61
C PRO A 307 10.85 11.33 5.39
N GLY A 308 11.34 10.79 6.51
CA GLY A 308 12.09 9.53 6.62
C GLY A 308 13.60 9.68 6.42
N PHE A 309 14.33 8.57 6.46
CA PHE A 309 15.80 8.54 6.41
C PHE A 309 16.46 9.39 5.31
N PHE A 310 17.62 9.95 5.62
CA PHE A 310 18.48 10.69 4.70
C PHE A 310 19.31 9.71 3.85
N PHE A 311 18.96 9.58 2.58
CA PHE A 311 19.62 8.71 1.59
C PHE A 311 19.79 9.43 0.26
N ARG A 312 20.87 9.16 -0.49
CA ARG A 312 21.12 9.81 -1.79
C ARG A 312 19.96 9.64 -2.76
N ARG A 313 19.38 8.44 -2.83
CA ARG A 313 18.23 8.15 -3.71
C ARG A 313 16.99 9.00 -3.43
N LYS A 314 16.87 9.67 -2.28
CA LYS A 314 15.75 10.59 -1.99
C LYS A 314 15.96 12.00 -2.55
N ARG A 315 17.16 12.31 -3.05
CA ARG A 315 17.47 13.55 -3.75
C ARG A 315 17.03 14.81 -2.98
N LEU A 316 17.27 14.83 -1.67
CA LEU A 316 16.81 15.91 -0.78
C LEU A 316 17.41 17.28 -1.14
N ILE A 317 18.64 17.30 -1.67
CA ILE A 317 19.27 18.52 -2.20
C ILE A 317 18.48 19.09 -3.38
N ASP A 318 17.97 18.24 -4.29
CA ASP A 318 17.11 18.69 -5.40
C ASP A 318 15.80 19.27 -4.88
N VAL A 319 15.23 18.68 -3.82
CA VAL A 319 14.01 19.21 -3.17
C VAL A 319 14.25 20.60 -2.60
N ILE A 320 15.38 20.81 -1.89
CA ILE A 320 15.72 22.14 -1.37
C ILE A 320 15.93 23.12 -2.52
N SER A 321 16.70 22.73 -3.54
CA SER A 321 17.07 23.59 -4.67
C SER A 321 15.86 24.04 -5.52
N ALA A 322 14.89 23.15 -5.71
CA ALA A 322 13.70 23.42 -6.52
C ALA A 322 12.63 24.26 -5.79
N ALA A 323 12.73 24.39 -4.47
CA ALA A 323 11.70 25.00 -3.66
C ALA A 323 11.62 26.53 -3.86
N PRO A 324 10.41 27.10 -3.99
CA PRO A 324 10.23 28.54 -4.00
C PRO A 324 10.71 29.21 -2.70
N GLU A 325 11.36 30.37 -2.80
CA GLU A 325 11.90 31.12 -1.65
C GLU A 325 10.82 31.55 -0.65
N ASP A 326 9.57 31.70 -1.09
CA ASP A 326 8.40 32.06 -0.29
C ASP A 326 7.71 30.84 0.39
N ALA A 327 8.16 29.62 0.10
CA ALA A 327 7.70 28.39 0.75
C ALA A 327 8.73 27.84 1.73
N VAL A 328 8.32 26.99 2.66
CA VAL A 328 9.22 26.30 3.60
C VAL A 328 9.38 24.84 3.20
N VAL A 329 10.62 24.35 3.26
CA VAL A 329 10.96 22.93 3.09
C VAL A 329 11.34 22.34 4.44
N VAL A 330 10.59 21.33 4.87
CA VAL A 330 10.89 20.55 6.06
C VAL A 330 11.48 19.22 5.65
N LEU A 331 12.71 18.94 6.05
CA LEU A 331 13.32 17.61 5.95
C LEU A 331 13.20 16.92 7.31
N SER A 332 12.29 15.95 7.43
CA SER A 332 11.98 15.31 8.71
C SER A 332 12.39 13.84 8.70
N GLY A 333 13.59 13.51 9.18
CA GLY A 333 14.21 12.22 8.95
C GLY A 333 15.41 11.92 9.82
N THR A 334 15.75 10.64 9.98
CA THR A 334 16.95 10.22 10.71
C THR A 334 18.13 9.95 9.78
N ARG A 335 19.35 10.00 10.32
CA ARG A 335 20.57 9.63 9.57
C ARG A 335 20.51 8.14 9.20
N HIS A 336 20.90 7.81 7.97
CA HIS A 336 21.02 6.41 7.57
C HIS A 336 22.37 5.80 7.97
N ALA A 337 22.37 4.56 8.47
CA ALA A 337 23.57 3.89 8.98
C ALA A 337 24.63 3.59 7.91
N ASN A 338 24.23 3.28 6.67
CA ASN A 338 25.18 2.91 5.60
C ASN A 338 25.58 4.07 4.68
N GLU A 339 24.94 5.24 4.81
CA GLU A 339 25.26 6.45 4.04
C GLU A 339 25.26 7.69 4.97
N PRO A 340 26.04 7.67 6.06
CA PRO A 340 26.00 8.74 7.04
C PRO A 340 26.45 10.09 6.46
N GLU A 341 27.31 10.11 5.44
CA GLU A 341 27.88 11.32 4.84
C GLU A 341 26.83 12.16 4.11
N TYR A 342 25.80 11.52 3.55
CA TYR A 342 24.76 12.25 2.82
C TYR A 342 23.95 13.17 3.71
N PHE A 343 23.78 12.81 4.99
CA PHE A 343 23.15 13.72 5.96
C PHE A 343 23.96 15.01 6.11
N ASP A 344 25.28 14.90 6.23
CA ASP A 344 26.17 16.05 6.39
C ASP A 344 26.16 16.94 5.15
N GLU A 345 26.14 16.34 3.95
CA GLU A 345 25.98 17.08 2.68
C GLU A 345 24.67 17.88 2.61
N VAL A 346 23.55 17.28 3.05
CA VAL A 346 22.24 17.94 3.05
C VAL A 346 22.20 19.09 4.06
N VAL A 347 22.77 18.88 5.26
CA VAL A 347 22.86 19.92 6.30
C VAL A 347 23.73 21.08 5.81
N ASP A 348 24.89 20.79 5.23
CA ASP A 348 25.78 21.83 4.69
C ASP A 348 25.12 22.63 3.57
N TYR A 349 24.35 21.97 2.70
CA TYR A 349 23.59 22.64 1.65
C TYR A 349 22.44 23.52 2.20
N ALA A 350 21.86 23.14 3.35
CA ALA A 350 20.74 23.85 3.96
C ALA A 350 21.15 25.04 4.85
N LYS A 351 22.40 25.10 5.32
CA LYS A 351 22.85 26.03 6.38
C LYS A 351 22.61 27.51 6.10
N ASP A 352 22.68 27.92 4.82
CA ASP A 352 22.55 29.32 4.39
C ASP A 352 21.13 29.63 3.87
N ARG A 353 20.14 28.79 4.19
CA ARG A 353 18.76 28.89 3.68
C ARG A 353 17.75 28.98 4.82
N ASP A 354 17.25 30.19 5.04
CA ASP A 354 16.28 30.49 6.10
C ASP A 354 14.90 29.81 5.91
N ASN A 355 14.62 29.28 4.72
CA ASN A 355 13.37 28.59 4.39
C ASN A 355 13.46 27.06 4.50
N VAL A 356 14.55 26.51 5.05
CA VAL A 356 14.73 25.07 5.25
C VAL A 356 14.75 24.72 6.73
N VAL A 357 13.94 23.74 7.14
CA VAL A 357 13.88 23.21 8.50
C VAL A 357 14.29 21.75 8.48
N ILE A 358 15.23 21.36 9.33
CA ILE A 358 15.66 19.97 9.47
C ILE A 358 15.21 19.45 10.84
N ASN A 359 14.34 18.43 10.82
CA ASN A 359 13.95 17.67 12.01
C ASN A 359 14.58 16.27 11.96
N THR A 360 15.34 15.91 12.99
CA THR A 360 15.97 14.58 13.12
C THR A 360 15.33 13.70 14.17
N ASP A 361 14.37 14.23 14.91
CA ASP A 361 13.64 13.48 15.92
C ASP A 361 12.57 12.61 15.27
N TYR A 362 12.68 11.30 15.52
CA TYR A 362 11.78 10.28 14.99
C TYR A 362 10.37 10.44 15.56
N ASP A 363 10.25 10.72 16.86
CA ASP A 363 8.96 10.74 17.57
C ASP A 363 8.08 11.91 17.13
N THR A 364 8.66 12.98 16.61
CA THR A 364 7.94 14.15 16.10
C THR A 364 7.74 14.12 14.58
N MET A 365 8.29 13.14 13.85
CA MET A 365 8.22 13.10 12.39
C MET A 365 6.79 13.13 11.85
N GLY A 366 5.89 12.35 12.46
CA GLY A 366 4.48 12.35 12.08
C GLY A 366 3.82 13.73 12.28
N SER A 367 4.18 14.45 13.35
CA SER A 367 3.67 15.80 13.63
C SER A 367 4.10 16.82 12.57
N TYR A 368 5.34 16.74 12.08
CA TYR A 368 5.79 17.59 10.97
C TYR A 368 5.05 17.27 9.66
N VAL A 369 4.78 15.99 9.39
CA VAL A 369 3.95 15.62 8.23
C VAL A 369 2.54 16.18 8.38
N ALA A 370 1.90 16.00 9.53
CA ALA A 370 0.56 16.51 9.80
C ALA A 370 0.46 18.05 9.73
N ALA A 371 1.54 18.76 10.04
CA ALA A 371 1.63 20.22 9.96
C ALA A 371 1.84 20.74 8.51
N ALA A 372 2.33 19.90 7.60
CA ALA A 372 2.69 20.30 6.24
C ALA A 372 1.48 20.46 5.30
N ASP A 373 1.66 21.13 4.16
CA ASP A 373 0.63 21.29 3.12
C ASP A 373 0.78 20.31 1.97
N CYS A 374 2.00 19.80 1.74
CA CYS A 374 2.32 18.86 0.68
C CYS A 374 3.51 17.98 1.09
N VAL A 375 3.44 16.69 0.77
CA VAL A 375 4.57 15.76 0.94
C VAL A 375 5.35 15.63 -0.37
N VAL A 376 6.68 15.74 -0.33
CA VAL A 376 7.54 15.63 -1.51
C VAL A 376 8.35 14.34 -1.43
N LEU A 377 8.15 13.45 -2.41
CA LEU A 377 8.80 12.14 -2.51
C LEU A 377 9.53 12.03 -3.85
N PHE A 378 10.61 12.79 -3.98
CA PHE A 378 11.37 12.93 -5.22
C PHE A 378 12.51 11.91 -5.30
N TYR A 379 12.17 10.64 -5.47
CA TYR A 379 13.13 9.54 -5.34
C TYR A 379 13.69 9.09 -6.69
N GLU A 380 14.91 8.60 -6.72
CA GLU A 380 15.49 7.92 -7.88
C GLU A 380 14.78 6.58 -8.14
N ASP A 381 14.54 5.79 -7.08
CA ASP A 381 13.82 4.52 -7.18
C ASP A 381 13.19 4.09 -5.83
N VAL A 382 12.09 3.34 -5.90
CA VAL A 382 11.29 2.85 -4.76
C VAL A 382 10.50 1.58 -5.11
N PHE A 383 10.36 0.66 -4.14
CA PHE A 383 9.39 -0.45 -4.22
C PHE A 383 7.96 0.09 -4.17
N GLN A 384 7.41 0.26 -2.98
CA GLN A 384 6.22 1.04 -2.74
C GLN A 384 6.42 1.85 -1.46
N SER A 385 6.02 3.12 -1.48
CA SER A 385 6.31 4.02 -0.38
C SER A 385 5.26 3.93 0.72
N ALA A 386 5.67 3.50 1.92
CA ALA A 386 4.86 3.60 3.14
C ALA A 386 4.55 5.06 3.48
N VAL A 387 5.52 5.96 3.25
CA VAL A 387 5.34 7.41 3.42
C VAL A 387 4.24 7.96 2.52
N ALA A 388 4.13 7.49 1.27
CA ALA A 388 3.03 7.90 0.39
C ALA A 388 1.67 7.42 0.93
N ALA A 389 1.61 6.19 1.44
CA ALA A 389 0.40 5.66 2.08
C ALA A 389 0.00 6.46 3.34
N GLN A 390 0.99 6.90 4.13
CA GLN A 390 0.80 7.78 5.29
C GLN A 390 0.35 9.20 4.90
N ALA A 391 0.93 9.79 3.85
CA ALA A 391 0.55 11.11 3.36
C ALA A 391 -0.91 11.13 2.89
N ILE A 392 -1.31 10.09 2.14
CA ILE A 392 -2.69 9.93 1.66
C ILE A 392 -3.64 9.69 2.83
N HIS A 393 -3.23 8.90 3.83
CA HIS A 393 -3.97 8.75 5.08
C HIS A 393 -4.17 10.09 5.79
N ALA A 394 -3.12 10.91 5.86
CA ALA A 394 -3.15 12.24 6.46
C ALA A 394 -4.00 13.25 5.67
N GLY A 395 -4.46 12.90 4.47
CA GLY A 395 -5.24 13.79 3.62
C GLY A 395 -4.39 14.83 2.89
N LEU A 396 -3.08 14.59 2.78
CA LEU A 396 -2.15 15.52 2.14
C LEU A 396 -1.90 15.15 0.67
N PRO A 397 -1.90 16.14 -0.24
CA PRO A 397 -1.42 15.94 -1.59
C PRO A 397 0.09 15.78 -1.60
N CYS A 398 0.60 15.21 -2.69
CA CYS A 398 2.02 14.90 -2.82
C CYS A 398 2.63 15.48 -4.11
N ILE A 399 3.96 15.53 -4.15
CA ILE A 399 4.74 15.58 -5.38
C ILE A 399 5.62 14.33 -5.41
N PHE A 400 5.53 13.56 -6.49
CA PHE A 400 6.26 12.31 -6.68
C PHE A 400 7.32 12.46 -7.77
N SER A 401 8.38 11.67 -7.70
CA SER A 401 9.15 11.36 -8.91
C SER A 401 8.39 10.39 -9.82
N ASP A 402 8.83 10.24 -11.07
CA ASP A 402 8.35 9.20 -12.01
C ASP A 402 8.81 7.76 -11.65
N ALA A 403 9.22 7.53 -10.41
CA ALA A 403 9.55 6.18 -9.98
C ALA A 403 8.29 5.29 -10.01
N ARG A 404 8.40 4.11 -10.64
CA ARG A 404 7.25 3.18 -10.83
C ARG A 404 6.53 2.82 -9.54
N GLY A 405 7.22 2.83 -8.40
CA GLY A 405 6.61 2.57 -7.09
C GLY A 405 5.62 3.63 -6.61
N PHE A 406 5.55 4.79 -7.27
CA PHE A 406 4.54 5.82 -7.02
C PHE A 406 3.34 5.77 -7.96
N ALA A 407 3.35 4.94 -9.01
CA ALA A 407 2.32 4.95 -10.06
C ALA A 407 0.90 4.82 -9.51
N VAL A 408 0.70 3.98 -8.49
CA VAL A 408 -0.61 3.78 -7.83
C VAL A 408 -1.10 5.01 -7.05
N TYR A 409 -0.20 5.93 -6.72
CA TYR A 409 -0.46 7.15 -5.95
C TYR A 409 -0.51 8.42 -6.81
N HIS A 410 -0.22 8.35 -8.12
CA HIS A 410 -0.16 9.55 -8.98
C HIS A 410 -1.46 10.37 -8.98
N GLY A 411 -2.61 9.76 -8.69
CA GLY A 411 -3.86 10.51 -8.52
C GLY A 411 -3.84 11.50 -7.33
N ALA A 412 -3.02 11.26 -6.30
CA ALA A 412 -2.91 12.08 -5.09
C ALA A 412 -1.92 13.25 -5.23
N GLY A 413 -1.25 13.41 -6.37
CA GLY A 413 -0.15 14.37 -6.47
C GLY A 413 0.22 14.78 -7.88
N LEU A 414 1.21 15.66 -7.97
CA LEU A 414 1.89 15.98 -9.22
C LEU A 414 3.11 15.07 -9.39
N VAL A 415 3.55 14.85 -10.62
CA VAL A 415 4.71 14.02 -10.95
C VAL A 415 5.77 14.89 -11.60
N ALA A 416 7.02 14.73 -11.18
CA ALA A 416 8.18 15.42 -11.72
C ALA A 416 9.28 14.41 -12.07
N ARG A 417 9.91 14.56 -13.24
CA ARG A 417 10.98 13.66 -13.70
C ARG A 417 12.37 14.16 -13.32
N ASP A 418 12.53 15.46 -13.28
CA ASP A 418 13.79 16.14 -12.98
C ASP A 418 13.59 17.34 -12.05
N SER A 419 14.70 17.97 -11.65
CA SER A 419 14.68 19.07 -10.67
C SER A 419 13.98 20.32 -11.22
N ARG A 420 13.91 20.49 -12.55
CA ARG A 420 13.17 21.60 -13.17
C ARG A 420 11.67 21.37 -13.05
N GLU A 421 11.20 20.19 -13.47
CA GLU A 421 9.78 19.80 -13.33
C GLU A 421 9.35 19.78 -11.87
N LEU A 422 10.25 19.44 -10.93
CA LEU A 422 9.97 19.50 -9.50
C LEU A 422 9.65 20.93 -9.06
N GLY A 423 10.44 21.92 -9.50
CA GLY A 423 10.17 23.33 -9.21
C GLY A 423 8.87 23.84 -9.85
N GLU A 424 8.55 23.36 -11.05
CA GLU A 424 7.26 23.64 -11.70
C GLU A 424 6.09 23.04 -10.91
N ALA A 425 6.20 21.78 -10.49
CA ALA A 425 5.20 21.10 -9.66
C ALA A 425 5.00 21.78 -8.30
N MET A 426 6.09 22.19 -7.63
CA MET A 426 6.03 22.94 -6.37
C MET A 426 5.33 24.29 -6.52
N ARG A 427 5.47 24.97 -7.67
CA ARG A 427 4.69 26.19 -7.94
C ARG A 427 3.23 25.88 -8.25
N GLU A 428 2.97 24.86 -9.05
CA GLU A 428 1.65 24.49 -9.55
C GLU A 428 0.71 23.99 -8.44
N ILE A 429 1.20 23.14 -7.53
CA ILE A 429 0.38 22.57 -6.44
C ILE A 429 -0.18 23.64 -5.49
N ARG A 430 0.50 24.79 -5.37
CA ARG A 430 0.08 25.91 -4.52
C ARG A 430 -1.08 26.71 -5.12
N LYS A 431 -1.41 26.51 -6.41
CA LYS A 431 -2.55 27.19 -7.03
C LYS A 431 -3.86 26.68 -6.42
N PRO A 432 -4.79 27.56 -5.99
CA PRO A 432 -6.01 27.13 -5.30
C PRO A 432 -6.92 26.18 -6.07
N ALA A 433 -6.94 26.26 -7.41
CA ALA A 433 -7.70 25.33 -8.25
C ALA A 433 -7.06 23.92 -8.21
N THR A 434 -5.76 23.84 -8.49
CA THR A 434 -4.98 22.59 -8.48
C THR A 434 -5.02 21.91 -7.11
N TYR A 435 -4.78 22.67 -6.04
CA TYR A 435 -4.79 22.14 -4.67
C TYR A 435 -6.15 21.52 -4.30
N ARG A 436 -7.26 22.20 -4.61
CA ARG A 436 -8.62 21.68 -4.32
C ARG A 436 -8.91 20.38 -5.07
N THR A 437 -8.50 20.28 -6.33
CA THR A 437 -8.64 19.06 -7.12
C THR A 437 -7.85 17.91 -6.51
N LEU A 438 -6.59 18.15 -6.14
CA LEU A 438 -5.75 17.12 -5.51
C LEU A 438 -6.33 16.66 -4.18
N LEU A 439 -6.85 17.57 -3.34
CA LEU A 439 -7.54 17.19 -2.10
C LEU A 439 -8.78 16.30 -2.33
N ALA A 440 -9.50 16.48 -3.44
CA ALA A 440 -10.60 15.58 -3.80
C ALA A 440 -10.07 14.18 -4.17
N HIS A 441 -8.99 14.11 -4.95
CA HIS A 441 -8.39 12.83 -5.33
C HIS A 441 -7.75 12.10 -4.15
N VAL A 442 -7.09 12.82 -3.24
CA VAL A 442 -6.53 12.25 -2.00
C VAL A 442 -7.64 11.63 -1.16
N ARG A 443 -8.78 12.32 -0.99
CA ARG A 443 -9.95 11.76 -0.27
C ARG A 443 -10.46 10.48 -0.92
N PHE A 444 -10.49 10.44 -2.26
CA PHE A 444 -10.86 9.24 -3.00
C PHE A 444 -9.87 8.10 -2.76
N LEU A 445 -8.57 8.33 -2.95
CA LEU A 445 -7.52 7.32 -2.76
C LEU A 445 -7.43 6.83 -1.32
N ARG A 446 -7.57 7.71 -0.33
CA ARG A 446 -7.62 7.35 1.09
C ARG A 446 -8.72 6.32 1.37
N ARG A 447 -9.87 6.43 0.71
CA ARG A 447 -10.96 5.45 0.82
C ARG A 447 -10.69 4.18 0.02
N MET A 448 -10.12 4.30 -1.18
CA MET A 448 -9.86 3.15 -2.05
C MET A 448 -8.77 2.23 -1.48
N LEU A 449 -7.79 2.81 -0.80
CA LEU A 449 -6.66 2.10 -0.18
C LEU A 449 -6.87 1.89 1.32
N SER A 450 -8.09 2.10 1.85
CA SER A 450 -8.33 1.95 3.27
C SER A 450 -8.15 0.49 3.71
N PRO A 451 -7.69 0.23 4.96
CA PRO A 451 -7.53 -1.13 5.44
C PRO A 451 -8.83 -1.91 5.47
N GLU A 452 -9.95 -1.29 5.82
CA GLU A 452 -11.27 -1.92 5.89
C GLU A 452 -11.73 -2.45 4.52
N ARG A 453 -11.27 -1.83 3.43
CA ARG A 453 -11.62 -2.23 2.08
C ARG A 453 -10.70 -3.32 1.52
N ASN A 454 -9.44 -3.33 1.95
CA ASN A 454 -8.40 -4.14 1.31
C ASN A 454 -7.94 -5.33 2.16
N ALA A 455 -8.16 -5.34 3.48
CA ALA A 455 -7.73 -6.44 4.34
C ALA A 455 -8.32 -7.79 3.89
N GLU A 456 -9.59 -7.84 3.51
CA GLU A 456 -10.26 -9.06 3.00
C GLU A 456 -9.57 -9.69 1.79
N ARG A 457 -8.83 -8.91 1.00
CA ARG A 457 -8.09 -9.42 -0.17
C ARG A 457 -7.02 -10.43 0.22
N TYR A 458 -6.45 -10.31 1.43
CA TYR A 458 -5.50 -11.28 1.97
C TYR A 458 -6.16 -12.64 2.22
N LEU A 459 -7.46 -12.67 2.51
CA LEU A 459 -8.22 -13.88 2.85
C LEU A 459 -8.87 -14.54 1.63
N SER A 460 -9.07 -13.78 0.55
CA SER A 460 -9.62 -14.29 -0.71
C SER A 460 -8.78 -15.44 -1.27
N GLY A 461 -9.42 -16.52 -1.70
CA GLY A 461 -8.75 -17.70 -2.25
C GLY A 461 -7.97 -18.55 -1.24
N VAL A 462 -8.00 -18.19 0.05
CA VAL A 462 -7.53 -19.07 1.13
C VAL A 462 -8.68 -20.03 1.46
N ASP A 463 -8.84 -21.08 0.65
CA ASP A 463 -9.81 -22.14 0.89
C ASP A 463 -9.48 -22.86 2.21
N LEU A 464 -10.42 -22.78 3.15
CA LEU A 464 -10.34 -23.42 4.47
C LEU A 464 -11.08 -24.77 4.50
N SER A 465 -11.54 -25.30 3.36
CA SER A 465 -12.24 -26.58 3.27
C SER A 465 -11.29 -27.77 3.34
N GLY A 466 -10.54 -27.87 4.43
CA GLY A 466 -10.15 -29.17 4.97
C GLY A 466 -11.37 -29.81 5.63
N GLY A 467 -12.33 -30.32 4.85
CA GLY A 467 -13.53 -30.93 5.43
C GLY A 467 -14.74 -31.20 4.52
N SER A 468 -14.61 -31.13 3.20
CA SER A 468 -15.57 -31.81 2.32
C SER A 468 -14.84 -32.23 1.05
N ALA A 469 -14.85 -33.54 0.80
CA ALA A 469 -14.48 -34.07 -0.50
C ALA A 469 -15.23 -33.31 -1.61
N PRO A 470 -14.69 -33.21 -2.83
CA PRO A 470 -15.49 -32.75 -3.95
C PRO A 470 -16.74 -33.64 -3.98
N GLN A 471 -17.91 -33.04 -3.75
CA GLN A 471 -19.15 -33.71 -4.09
C GLN A 471 -19.02 -34.01 -5.58
N SER A 472 -18.92 -35.29 -5.91
CA SER A 472 -19.10 -35.78 -7.25
C SER A 472 -20.48 -35.33 -7.70
N SER A 473 -20.55 -34.21 -8.41
CA SER A 473 -21.71 -33.87 -9.21
C SER A 473 -21.76 -34.90 -10.32
N GLY A 474 -22.43 -36.02 -10.05
CA GLY A 474 -22.94 -36.96 -11.03
C GLY A 474 -23.99 -36.25 -11.87
N GLY A 475 -23.56 -35.34 -12.73
CA GLY A 475 -24.34 -34.80 -13.82
C GLY A 475 -23.93 -35.54 -15.08
N SER A 476 -24.71 -36.55 -15.45
CA SER A 476 -24.61 -37.20 -16.75
C SER A 476 -24.79 -36.14 -17.85
N ALA A 477 -23.72 -35.81 -18.57
CA ALA A 477 -23.83 -35.07 -19.81
C ALA A 477 -24.64 -35.91 -20.81
N PRO A 478 -25.70 -35.36 -21.45
CA PRO A 478 -26.39 -36.07 -22.51
C PRO A 478 -25.45 -36.18 -23.71
N ARG A 479 -25.15 -37.42 -24.11
CA ARG A 479 -24.50 -37.71 -25.39
C ARG A 479 -25.41 -37.20 -26.50
N HIS A 480 -24.94 -36.24 -27.29
CA HIS A 480 -25.56 -35.91 -28.56
C HIS A 480 -25.48 -37.12 -29.51
N PRO A 481 -26.59 -37.51 -30.17
CA PRO A 481 -26.55 -38.57 -31.16
C PRO A 481 -26.08 -38.03 -32.52
N ARG A 482 -25.01 -38.68 -33.00
CA ARG A 482 -24.44 -38.75 -34.36
C ARG A 482 -23.67 -37.55 -34.89
#